data_AF-A0A844DFT5-F1
#
_entry.id   AF-A0A844DFT5-F1
#
_cell.length_a   1.000
_cell.length_b   1.000
_cell.length_c   1.000
_cell.angle_alpha   90.00
_cell.angle_beta   90.00
_cell.angle_gamma   90.00
#
_symmetry.space_group_name_H-M   'P 1'
#
loop_
_entity.id
_entity.type
_entity.pdbx_description
1 polymer ?
#
loop_
_entity_poly.entity_id
_entity_poly.type
_entity_poly.pdbx_seq_one_letter_code
_entity_poly.pdbx_strand_id
1 'polypeptide(L)'
;MQSDSQKRLARRASIKELSNKAEGIYYYIKPQNMLFRLISAGNELASAINGAVAYFTNFAQSGSMDDTASREVIDRIYRKVGSMMCDIDIIHAAGGAEIMPEPYESIDFCYMIEFRTLLREAVINGLPDDYKGVQQNPTQIQLIKPGIAYNVAIPDEYDDPFFDQFVRKEEQRDRKIVFRCTKSELDAIKRYAHIIDVKYTEEEIHHA
;
A
#
# COMPACT_ATOMS: atom_id res chain seq x y z
N MET A 1 -14.14 31.13 -15.99
CA MET A 1 -13.17 30.44 -15.09
C MET A 1 -12.85 31.38 -13.93
N GLN A 2 -13.14 30.99 -12.69
CA GLN A 2 -12.69 31.77 -11.52
C GLN A 2 -11.16 31.75 -11.44
N SER A 3 -10.54 32.89 -11.13
CA SER A 3 -9.09 32.96 -10.93
C SER A 3 -8.67 32.18 -9.68
N ASP A 4 -7.44 31.66 -9.65
CA ASP A 4 -6.96 30.88 -8.49
C ASP A 4 -6.98 31.67 -7.17
N SER A 5 -6.87 33.00 -7.24
CA SER A 5 -7.04 33.89 -6.09
C SER A 5 -8.47 33.86 -5.54
N GLN A 6 -9.48 33.88 -6.42
CA GLN A 6 -10.89 33.80 -6.02
C GLN A 6 -11.23 32.45 -5.38
N LYS A 7 -10.67 31.35 -5.90
CA LYS A 7 -10.84 30.01 -5.32
C LYS A 7 -10.24 29.91 -3.92
N ARG A 8 -9.03 30.48 -3.71
CA ARG A 8 -8.39 30.50 -2.38
C ARG A 8 -9.17 31.32 -1.36
N LEU A 9 -9.69 32.48 -1.77
CA LEU A 9 -10.53 33.33 -0.91
C LEU A 9 -11.85 32.63 -0.54
N ALA A 10 -12.50 31.97 -1.50
CA ALA A 10 -13.70 31.20 -1.25
C ALA A 10 -13.45 30.02 -0.30
N ARG A 11 -12.35 29.27 -0.47
CA ARG A 11 -11.95 28.18 0.44
C ARG A 11 -11.74 28.69 1.86
N ARG A 12 -11.00 29.79 2.04
CA ARG A 12 -10.77 30.41 3.37
C ARG A 12 -12.06 30.84 4.05
N ALA A 13 -12.98 31.48 3.32
CA ALA A 13 -14.27 31.89 3.86
C ALA A 13 -15.09 30.67 4.32
N SER A 14 -15.09 29.60 3.53
CA SER A 14 -15.75 28.33 3.88
C SER A 14 -15.15 27.67 5.14
N ILE A 15 -13.82 27.62 5.24
CA ILE A 15 -13.12 27.07 6.43
C ILE A 15 -13.47 27.88 7.68
N LYS A 16 -13.50 29.21 7.58
CA LYS A 16 -13.89 30.08 8.69
C LYS A 16 -15.33 29.82 9.14
N GLU A 17 -16.27 29.67 8.21
CA GLU A 17 -17.66 29.35 8.54
C GLU A 17 -17.77 27.99 9.24
N LEU A 18 -17.06 26.98 8.75
CA LEU A 18 -17.03 25.66 9.38
C LEU A 18 -16.39 25.70 10.77
N SER A 19 -15.33 26.48 10.96
CA SER A 19 -14.68 26.67 12.26
C SER A 19 -15.64 27.29 13.27
N ASN A 20 -16.39 28.32 12.88
CA ASN A 20 -17.41 28.93 13.74
C ASN A 20 -18.53 27.92 14.11
N LYS A 21 -18.93 27.08 13.16
CA LYS A 21 -19.93 26.02 13.42
C LYS A 21 -19.36 24.96 14.38
N ALA A 22 -18.11 24.57 14.20
CA ALA A 22 -17.42 23.62 15.06
C ALA A 22 -17.31 24.15 16.51
N GLU A 23 -16.93 25.42 16.67
CA GLU A 23 -16.98 26.10 17.97
C GLU A 23 -18.39 26.07 18.58
N GLY A 24 -19.41 26.38 17.78
CA GLY A 24 -20.81 26.26 18.21
C GLY A 24 -21.16 24.85 18.68
N ILE A 25 -20.80 23.82 17.91
CA ILE A 25 -21.04 22.41 18.26
C ILE A 25 -20.42 22.09 19.63
N TYR A 26 -19.20 22.53 19.90
CA TYR A 26 -18.53 22.29 21.18
C TYR A 26 -19.33 22.82 22.38
N TYR A 27 -19.82 24.06 22.29
CA TYR A 27 -20.57 24.67 23.38
C TYR A 27 -22.01 24.15 23.52
N TYR A 28 -22.67 23.79 22.40
CA TYR A 28 -24.03 23.23 22.43
C TYR A 28 -24.07 21.76 22.87
N ILE A 29 -23.10 20.94 22.45
CA ILE A 29 -22.98 19.54 22.93
C ILE A 29 -22.45 19.48 24.37
N LYS A 30 -21.77 20.54 24.81
CA LYS A 30 -21.08 20.74 26.09
C LYS A 30 -19.65 20.17 26.10
N PRO A 31 -18.68 20.90 26.70
CA PRO A 31 -17.28 20.49 26.79
C PRO A 31 -17.05 19.06 27.29
N GLN A 32 -17.73 18.69 28.39
CA GLN A 32 -17.54 17.38 29.02
C GLN A 32 -17.95 16.23 28.09
N ASN A 33 -19.06 16.41 27.37
CA ASN A 33 -19.55 15.42 26.42
C ASN A 33 -18.60 15.28 25.22
N MET A 34 -18.04 16.38 24.73
CA MET A 34 -17.03 16.33 23.66
C MET A 34 -15.76 15.60 24.10
N LEU A 35 -15.30 15.83 25.35
CA LEU A 35 -14.16 15.10 25.90
C LEU A 35 -14.46 13.59 26.05
N PHE A 36 -15.66 13.22 26.54
CA PHE A 36 -16.07 11.82 26.61
C PHE A 36 -16.14 11.16 25.23
N ARG A 37 -16.65 11.86 24.22
CA ARG A 37 -16.66 11.38 22.83
C ARG A 37 -15.25 11.12 22.32
N LEU A 38 -14.32 12.06 22.54
CA LEU A 38 -12.93 11.90 22.13
C LEU A 38 -12.26 10.69 22.79
N ILE A 39 -12.49 10.48 24.10
CA ILE A 39 -11.98 9.31 24.84
C ILE A 39 -12.56 8.02 24.25
N SER A 40 -13.87 7.97 23.98
CA SER A 40 -14.52 6.81 23.37
C SER A 40 -13.96 6.52 21.98
N ALA A 41 -13.83 7.54 21.13
CA ALA A 41 -13.28 7.42 19.79
C ALA A 41 -11.83 6.90 19.82
N GLY A 42 -11.00 7.40 20.75
CA GLY A 42 -9.63 6.93 20.95
C GLY A 42 -9.57 5.45 21.38
N ASN A 43 -10.41 5.03 22.32
CA ASN A 43 -10.48 3.63 22.75
C ASN A 43 -10.95 2.70 21.63
N GLU A 44 -11.93 3.12 20.83
CA GLU A 44 -12.42 2.36 19.68
C GLU A 44 -11.37 2.26 18.57
N LEU A 45 -10.59 3.32 18.34
CA LEU A 45 -9.47 3.30 17.41
C LEU A 45 -8.38 2.34 17.88
N ALA A 46 -7.99 2.39 19.16
CA ALA A 46 -7.02 1.46 19.74
C ALA A 46 -7.49 0.00 19.61
N SER A 47 -8.77 -0.25 19.86
CA SER A 47 -9.39 -1.58 19.65
C SER A 47 -9.32 -2.03 18.19
N ALA A 48 -9.61 -1.14 17.23
CA ALA A 48 -9.50 -1.44 15.80
C ALA A 48 -8.05 -1.76 15.39
N ILE A 49 -7.07 -1.01 15.92
CA ILE A 49 -5.64 -1.26 15.70
C ILE A 49 -5.25 -2.63 16.26
N ASN A 50 -5.65 -2.96 17.48
CA ASN A 50 -5.36 -4.27 18.08
C ASN A 50 -5.95 -5.42 17.25
N GLY A 51 -7.17 -5.25 16.74
CA GLY A 51 -7.80 -6.19 15.82
C GLY A 51 -7.01 -6.36 14.52
N ALA A 52 -6.51 -5.27 13.96
CA ALA A 52 -5.67 -5.31 12.76
C ALA A 52 -4.34 -6.02 13.01
N VAL A 53 -3.67 -5.74 14.13
CA VAL A 53 -2.42 -6.41 14.52
C VAL A 53 -2.65 -7.92 14.64
N ALA A 54 -3.74 -8.36 15.29
CA ALA A 54 -4.07 -9.78 15.36
C ALA A 54 -4.29 -10.40 13.98
N TYR A 55 -5.05 -9.72 13.12
CA TYR A 55 -5.34 -10.18 11.76
C TYR A 55 -4.07 -10.35 10.91
N PHE A 56 -3.21 -9.33 10.87
CA PHE A 56 -1.98 -9.37 10.07
C PHE A 56 -0.89 -10.26 10.69
N THR A 57 -0.90 -10.48 12.01
CA THR A 57 -0.06 -11.51 12.65
C THR A 57 -0.44 -12.91 12.18
N ASN A 58 -1.74 -13.20 12.06
CA ASN A 58 -2.20 -14.47 11.51
C ASN A 58 -1.78 -14.64 10.04
N PHE A 59 -1.78 -13.57 9.24
CA PHE A 59 -1.23 -13.61 7.88
C PHE A 59 0.26 -13.95 7.89
N ALA A 60 1.06 -13.29 8.75
CA ALA A 60 2.49 -13.58 8.85
C ALA A 60 2.79 -15.05 9.23
N GLN A 61 1.92 -15.68 10.01
CA GLN A 61 2.06 -17.10 10.41
C GLN A 61 1.55 -18.08 9.35
N SER A 62 0.44 -17.78 8.69
CA SER A 62 -0.27 -18.70 7.78
C SER A 62 0.08 -18.52 6.31
N GLY A 63 0.65 -17.36 5.93
CA GLY A 63 0.96 -17.01 4.54
C GLY A 63 -0.27 -16.73 3.66
N SER A 64 -1.48 -16.75 4.23
CA SER A 64 -2.74 -16.57 3.52
C SER A 64 -3.56 -15.44 4.14
N MET A 65 -4.18 -14.63 3.29
CA MET A 65 -5.01 -13.50 3.70
C MET A 65 -6.27 -13.49 2.86
N ASP A 66 -7.42 -13.22 3.49
CA ASP A 66 -8.65 -12.92 2.77
C ASP A 66 -8.67 -11.43 2.40
N ASP A 67 -8.84 -11.15 1.10
CA ASP A 67 -8.82 -9.79 0.57
C ASP A 67 -9.98 -8.96 1.14
N THR A 68 -11.18 -9.54 1.25
CA THR A 68 -12.36 -8.86 1.77
C THR A 68 -12.17 -8.47 3.24
N ALA A 69 -11.77 -9.43 4.08
CA ALA A 69 -11.50 -9.17 5.49
C ALA A 69 -10.34 -8.17 5.71
N SER A 70 -9.29 -8.22 4.88
CA SER A 70 -8.18 -7.25 5.00
C SER A 70 -8.65 -5.81 4.73
N ARG A 71 -9.51 -5.61 3.72
CA ARG A 71 -10.07 -4.29 3.41
C ARG A 71 -11.03 -3.81 4.48
N GLU A 72 -11.83 -4.70 5.07
CA GLU A 72 -12.72 -4.34 6.18
C GLU A 72 -11.94 -3.87 7.41
N VAL A 73 -10.85 -4.56 7.75
CA VAL A 73 -9.94 -4.17 8.84
C VAL A 73 -9.38 -2.76 8.62
N ILE A 74 -8.92 -2.48 7.40
CA ILE A 74 -8.38 -1.17 7.01
C ILE A 74 -9.46 -0.08 7.05
N ASP A 75 -10.61 -0.31 6.43
CA ASP A 75 -11.75 0.61 6.41
C ASP A 75 -12.23 0.96 7.83
N ARG A 76 -12.23 -0.02 8.74
CA ARG A 76 -12.57 0.21 10.14
C ARG A 76 -11.62 1.21 10.81
N ILE A 77 -10.31 1.11 10.57
CA ILE A 77 -9.33 2.07 11.09
C ILE A 77 -9.60 3.46 10.52
N TYR A 78 -9.73 3.59 9.20
CA TYR A 78 -9.97 4.87 8.55
C TYR A 78 -11.23 5.58 9.09
N ARG A 79 -12.34 4.86 9.27
CA ARG A 79 -13.57 5.42 9.84
C ARG A 79 -13.38 5.92 11.28
N LYS A 80 -12.60 5.21 12.10
CA LYS A 80 -12.32 5.61 13.48
C LYS A 80 -11.37 6.81 13.56
N VAL A 81 -10.33 6.84 12.73
CA VAL A 81 -9.46 8.02 12.57
C VAL A 81 -10.29 9.23 12.16
N GLY A 82 -11.15 9.10 11.14
CA GLY A 82 -12.01 10.21 10.69
C GLY A 82 -12.94 10.74 11.79
N SER A 83 -13.54 9.84 12.58
CA SER A 83 -14.39 10.22 13.72
C SER A 83 -13.60 10.97 14.80
N MET A 84 -12.42 10.47 15.15
CA MET A 84 -11.53 11.08 16.15
C MET A 84 -11.02 12.45 15.68
N MET A 85 -10.61 12.58 14.41
CA MET A 85 -10.17 13.85 13.83
C MET A 85 -11.27 14.91 13.88
N CYS A 86 -12.52 14.53 13.61
CA CYS A 86 -13.67 15.43 13.72
C CYS A 86 -13.88 15.92 15.17
N ASP A 87 -13.83 15.02 16.15
CA ASP A 87 -13.95 15.41 17.57
C ASP A 87 -12.79 16.34 17.99
N ILE A 88 -11.56 16.08 17.50
CA ILE A 88 -10.39 16.95 17.72
C ILE A 88 -10.59 18.33 17.09
N ASP A 89 -11.02 18.41 15.84
CA ASP A 89 -11.26 19.68 15.13
C ASP A 89 -12.30 20.54 15.85
N ILE A 90 -13.38 19.93 16.36
CA ILE A 90 -14.39 20.63 17.16
C ILE A 90 -13.79 21.25 18.42
N ILE A 91 -12.94 20.50 19.13
CA ILE A 91 -12.25 20.99 20.33
C ILE A 91 -11.20 22.05 19.95
N HIS A 92 -10.51 21.88 18.82
CA HIS A 92 -9.50 22.81 18.30
C HIS A 92 -10.13 24.16 17.94
N ALA A 93 -11.30 24.13 17.29
CA ALA A 93 -12.10 25.31 16.96
C ALA A 93 -12.53 26.09 18.21
N ALA A 94 -12.96 25.38 19.26
CA ALA A 94 -13.29 26.00 20.54
C ALA A 94 -12.09 26.67 21.22
N GLY A 95 -10.86 26.23 20.90
CA GLY A 95 -9.61 26.87 21.28
C GLY A 95 -9.24 28.11 20.46
N GLY A 96 -10.07 28.50 19.47
CA GLY A 96 -9.86 29.66 18.62
C GLY A 96 -9.01 29.40 17.36
N ALA A 97 -8.73 28.13 17.05
CA ALA A 97 -7.98 27.76 15.85
C ALA A 97 -8.90 27.39 14.67
N GLU A 98 -8.40 27.54 13.45
CA GLU A 98 -9.14 27.10 12.25
C GLU A 98 -9.10 25.57 12.14
N ILE A 99 -10.24 24.97 11.80
CA ILE A 99 -10.31 23.52 11.58
C ILE A 99 -9.62 23.10 10.28
N MET A 100 -9.24 21.83 10.18
CA MET A 100 -8.70 21.24 8.96
C MET A 100 -9.69 20.22 8.36
N PRO A 101 -10.68 20.68 7.55
CA PRO A 101 -11.78 19.83 7.10
C PRO A 101 -11.37 18.75 6.09
N GLU A 102 -10.13 18.79 5.58
CA GLU A 102 -9.60 17.87 4.58
C GLU A 102 -8.35 17.15 5.13
N PRO A 103 -8.49 16.21 6.08
CA PRO A 103 -7.35 15.53 6.70
C PRO A 103 -6.59 14.59 5.75
N TYR A 104 -7.18 14.24 4.60
CA TYR A 104 -6.63 13.29 3.64
C TYR A 104 -5.27 13.69 3.08
N GLU A 105 -5.04 14.98 2.81
CA GLU A 105 -3.76 15.44 2.26
C GLU A 105 -2.57 15.11 3.18
N SER A 106 -2.78 15.24 4.50
CA SER A 106 -1.73 14.93 5.49
C SER A 106 -1.54 13.43 5.67
N ILE A 107 -2.63 12.65 5.61
CA ILE A 107 -2.57 11.19 5.69
C ILE A 107 -1.84 10.62 4.47
N ASP A 108 -2.19 11.08 3.27
CA ASP A 108 -1.56 10.66 2.01
C ASP A 108 -0.06 11.01 2.01
N PHE A 109 0.30 12.19 2.52
CA PHE A 109 1.68 12.60 2.67
C PHE A 109 2.47 11.67 3.60
N CYS A 110 1.95 11.40 4.80
CA CYS A 110 2.58 10.49 5.75
C CYS A 110 2.70 9.07 5.18
N TYR A 111 1.64 8.56 4.53
CA TYR A 111 1.65 7.27 3.86
C TYR A 111 2.74 7.19 2.78
N MET A 112 2.84 8.20 1.92
CA MET A 112 3.85 8.24 0.86
C MET A 112 5.28 8.31 1.38
N ILE A 113 5.52 9.04 2.46
CA ILE A 113 6.84 9.06 3.10
C ILE A 113 7.19 7.68 3.63
N GLU A 114 6.29 7.06 4.39
CA GLU A 114 6.56 5.77 5.01
C GLU A 114 6.77 4.68 3.96
N PHE A 115 5.92 4.65 2.93
CA PHE A 115 6.05 3.73 1.81
C PHE A 115 7.41 3.87 1.11
N ARG A 116 7.86 5.10 0.86
CA ARG A 116 9.17 5.36 0.24
C ARG A 116 10.33 4.95 1.14
N THR A 117 10.21 5.15 2.44
CA THR A 117 11.21 4.72 3.42
C THR A 117 11.36 3.20 3.39
N LEU A 118 10.26 2.47 3.49
CA LEU A 118 10.25 1.01 3.46
C LEU A 118 10.68 0.46 2.10
N LEU A 119 10.28 1.09 0.99
CA LEU A 119 10.75 0.73 -0.35
C LEU A 119 12.27 0.86 -0.46
N ARG A 120 12.83 1.97 0.05
CA ARG A 120 14.27 2.20 0.05
C ARG A 120 15.00 1.13 0.88
N GLU A 121 14.48 0.78 2.04
CA GLU A 121 15.01 -0.31 2.86
C GLU A 121 14.97 -1.65 2.12
N ALA A 122 13.85 -1.97 1.46
CA ALA A 122 13.73 -3.19 0.67
C ALA A 122 14.72 -3.24 -0.50
N VAL A 123 14.92 -2.12 -1.22
CA VAL A 123 15.90 -2.00 -2.31
C VAL A 123 17.33 -2.19 -1.78
N ILE A 124 17.67 -1.60 -0.63
CA ILE A 124 18.97 -1.83 0.03
C ILE A 124 19.16 -3.32 0.36
N ASN A 125 18.10 -3.99 0.76
CA ASN A 125 18.09 -5.42 1.05
C ASN A 125 17.98 -6.32 -0.21
N GLY A 126 18.02 -5.74 -1.42
CA GLY A 126 18.10 -6.48 -2.68
C GLY A 126 16.78 -6.67 -3.42
N LEU A 127 15.73 -5.90 -3.13
CA LEU A 127 14.51 -5.86 -3.95
C LEU A 127 14.84 -5.33 -5.36
N PRO A 128 14.62 -6.12 -6.43
CA PRO A 128 14.93 -5.69 -7.79
C PRO A 128 13.89 -4.69 -8.32
N ASP A 129 14.31 -3.78 -9.20
CA ASP A 129 13.45 -2.75 -9.79
C ASP A 129 12.29 -3.33 -10.63
N ASP A 130 12.46 -4.55 -11.17
CA ASP A 130 11.47 -5.28 -11.95
C ASP A 130 10.73 -6.35 -11.13
N TYR A 131 10.79 -6.27 -9.80
CA TYR A 131 10.11 -7.22 -8.92
C TYR A 131 8.62 -7.32 -9.22
N LYS A 132 8.19 -8.52 -9.64
CA LYS A 132 6.78 -8.90 -9.75
C LYS A 132 6.40 -9.78 -8.57
N GLY A 133 5.31 -9.45 -7.89
CA GLY A 133 4.81 -10.26 -6.78
C GLY A 133 4.48 -11.68 -7.23
N VAL A 134 4.59 -12.64 -6.30
CA VAL A 134 4.34 -14.08 -6.57
C VAL A 134 2.94 -14.32 -7.17
N GLN A 135 1.94 -13.53 -6.78
CA GLN A 135 0.58 -13.62 -7.33
C GLN A 135 0.43 -13.02 -8.74
N GLN A 136 1.31 -12.10 -9.13
CA GLN A 136 1.33 -11.48 -10.47
C GLN A 136 2.21 -12.25 -11.48
N ASN A 137 2.97 -13.24 -11.01
CA ASN A 137 3.66 -14.24 -11.81
C ASN A 137 3.04 -15.62 -11.52
N PRO A 138 1.82 -15.92 -12.05
CA PRO A 138 1.27 -17.26 -11.89
C PRO A 138 2.23 -18.28 -12.49
N THR A 139 2.48 -19.38 -11.78
CA THR A 139 3.30 -20.52 -12.25
C THR A 139 2.74 -21.24 -13.48
N GLN A 140 1.56 -20.81 -13.95
CA GLN A 140 0.89 -21.27 -15.15
C GLN A 140 0.62 -20.08 -16.07
N ILE A 141 1.23 -20.11 -17.25
CA ILE A 141 0.85 -19.25 -18.36
C ILE A 141 -0.27 -19.99 -19.11
N GLN A 142 -1.45 -19.39 -19.17
CA GLN A 142 -2.52 -19.83 -20.09
C GLN A 142 -2.47 -18.93 -21.32
N LEU A 143 -2.29 -19.53 -22.50
CA LEU A 143 -2.44 -18.80 -23.75
C LEU A 143 -3.93 -18.63 -24.03
N ILE A 144 -4.38 -17.40 -24.28
CA ILE A 144 -5.76 -17.11 -24.67
C ILE A 144 -5.84 -17.16 -26.20
N LYS A 145 -6.85 -17.84 -26.76
CA LYS A 145 -7.14 -17.86 -28.20
C LYS A 145 -7.28 -16.41 -28.73
N PRO A 146 -6.63 -16.02 -29.84
CA PRO A 146 -6.77 -14.68 -30.41
C PRO A 146 -8.24 -14.34 -30.69
N GLY A 147 -8.69 -13.13 -30.35
CA GLY A 147 -10.10 -12.72 -30.34
C GLY A 147 -10.81 -12.58 -31.70
N ILE A 148 -10.30 -13.18 -32.77
CA ILE A 148 -10.89 -13.15 -34.13
C ILE A 148 -11.38 -14.56 -34.53
N ALA A 149 -11.80 -15.39 -33.57
CA ALA A 149 -12.50 -16.64 -33.85
C ALA A 149 -13.99 -16.34 -34.15
N TYR A 150 -14.35 -16.32 -35.43
CA TYR A 150 -15.75 -16.16 -35.86
C TYR A 150 -16.52 -17.47 -35.62
N ASN A 151 -17.50 -17.40 -34.72
CA ASN A 151 -18.66 -18.31 -34.64
C ASN A 151 -18.36 -19.77 -34.20
N VAL A 152 -18.92 -20.14 -33.03
CA VAL A 152 -18.75 -21.42 -32.29
C VAL A 152 -19.09 -22.69 -33.11
N ALA A 153 -19.64 -22.54 -34.32
CA ALA A 153 -20.13 -23.64 -35.14
C ALA A 153 -19.11 -24.20 -36.14
N ILE A 154 -17.97 -23.54 -36.38
CA ILE A 154 -16.96 -23.98 -37.36
C ILE A 154 -15.59 -24.03 -36.65
N PRO A 155 -14.99 -25.21 -36.47
CA PRO A 155 -13.64 -25.34 -35.93
C PRO A 155 -12.63 -24.56 -36.80
N ASP A 156 -11.86 -23.66 -36.19
CA ASP A 156 -10.78 -22.91 -36.86
C ASP A 156 -9.40 -23.53 -36.60
N GLU A 157 -8.36 -22.96 -37.22
CA GLU A 157 -6.97 -23.40 -37.08
C GLU A 157 -6.40 -23.28 -35.66
N TYR A 158 -7.12 -22.63 -34.74
CA TYR A 158 -6.77 -22.45 -33.33
C TYR A 158 -7.69 -23.25 -32.40
N ASP A 159 -8.66 -24.02 -32.91
CA ASP A 159 -9.43 -25.04 -32.17
C ASP A 159 -8.64 -26.36 -32.09
N ASP A 160 -7.37 -26.26 -31.72
CA ASP A 160 -6.51 -27.41 -31.47
C ASP A 160 -6.35 -27.66 -29.95
N PRO A 161 -6.03 -28.89 -29.53
CA PRO A 161 -5.75 -29.18 -28.13
C PRO A 161 -4.52 -28.40 -27.60
N PHE A 162 -3.70 -27.82 -28.48
CA PHE A 162 -2.53 -27.08 -28.06
C PHE A 162 -2.94 -25.81 -27.35
N PHE A 163 -3.82 -24.95 -27.88
CA PHE A 163 -4.25 -23.72 -27.16
C PHE A 163 -5.17 -24.02 -25.97
N ASP A 164 -6.11 -24.95 -26.11
CA ASP A 164 -7.06 -25.30 -25.04
C ASP A 164 -6.40 -26.05 -23.87
N GLN A 165 -5.25 -26.69 -24.10
CA GLN A 165 -4.49 -27.43 -23.08
C GLN A 165 -3.09 -26.86 -22.83
N PHE A 166 -2.75 -25.67 -23.38
CA PHE A 166 -1.46 -25.03 -23.14
C PHE A 166 -1.37 -24.52 -21.69
N VAL A 167 -1.04 -25.44 -20.80
CA VAL A 167 -0.78 -25.18 -19.40
C VAL A 167 0.68 -25.55 -19.16
N ARG A 168 1.60 -24.67 -19.59
CA ARG A 168 3.02 -24.90 -19.36
C ARG A 168 3.35 -24.44 -17.94
N LYS A 169 3.70 -25.39 -17.05
CA LYS A 169 4.45 -25.06 -15.84
C LYS A 169 5.82 -24.58 -16.30
N GLU A 170 6.15 -23.32 -16.03
CA GLU A 170 7.51 -22.84 -16.25
C GLU A 170 8.46 -23.68 -15.37
N GLU A 171 9.57 -24.17 -15.92
CA GLU A 171 10.59 -24.84 -15.12
C GLU A 171 11.08 -23.89 -14.03
N GLN A 172 11.31 -24.43 -12.83
CA GLN A 172 11.79 -23.68 -11.68
C GLN A 172 13.10 -23.00 -12.08
N ARG A 173 13.05 -21.70 -12.38
CA ARG A 173 14.24 -20.95 -12.78
C ARG A 173 15.28 -21.11 -11.68
N ASP A 174 16.48 -21.56 -12.04
CA ASP A 174 17.63 -21.52 -11.16
C ASP A 174 17.83 -20.07 -10.73
N ARG A 175 17.49 -19.80 -9.47
CA ARG A 175 17.50 -18.46 -8.87
C ARG A 175 18.95 -18.04 -8.64
N LYS A 176 19.66 -17.69 -9.71
CA LYS A 176 20.96 -17.04 -9.63
C LYS A 176 20.76 -15.55 -9.39
N ILE A 177 21.39 -15.02 -8.35
CA ILE A 177 21.44 -13.57 -8.11
C ILE A 177 22.74 -13.07 -8.74
N VAL A 178 22.63 -12.15 -9.69
CA VAL A 178 23.77 -11.59 -10.42
C VAL A 178 24.10 -10.22 -9.84
N PHE A 179 25.27 -10.08 -9.23
CA PHE A 179 25.76 -8.81 -8.71
C PHE A 179 26.82 -8.23 -9.64
N ARG A 180 26.67 -6.96 -10.01
CA ARG A 180 27.74 -6.18 -10.62
C ARG A 180 28.49 -5.48 -9.50
N CYS A 181 29.76 -5.79 -9.34
CA CYS A 181 30.58 -5.24 -8.28
C CYS A 181 31.98 -4.93 -8.78
N THR A 182 32.65 -4.01 -8.10
CA THR A 182 34.06 -3.70 -8.34
C THR A 182 34.95 -4.85 -7.83
N LYS A 183 36.20 -4.91 -8.30
CA LYS A 183 37.14 -5.97 -7.92
C LYS A 183 37.36 -6.07 -6.40
N SER A 184 37.37 -4.94 -5.70
CA SER A 184 37.47 -4.87 -4.23
C SER A 184 36.24 -5.39 -3.50
N GLU A 185 35.04 -5.16 -4.06
CA GLU A 185 33.78 -5.66 -3.50
C GLU A 185 33.65 -7.16 -3.74
N LEU A 186 34.08 -7.65 -4.90
CA LEU A 186 34.12 -9.08 -5.22
C LEU A 186 34.97 -9.86 -4.20
N ASP A 187 36.13 -9.35 -3.79
CA ASP A 187 36.99 -10.01 -2.79
C ASP A 187 36.37 -10.02 -1.38
N ALA A 188 35.56 -9.02 -1.03
CA ALA A 188 34.78 -9.03 0.20
C ALA A 188 33.65 -10.07 0.11
N ILE A 189 32.91 -10.10 -1.00
CA ILE A 189 31.78 -11.02 -1.22
C ILE A 189 32.26 -12.48 -1.24
N LYS A 190 33.39 -12.79 -1.89
CA LYS A 190 33.99 -14.13 -1.91
C LYS A 190 34.31 -14.64 -0.52
N ARG A 191 34.87 -13.79 0.35
CA ARG A 191 35.17 -14.15 1.74
C ARG A 191 33.91 -14.51 2.52
N TYR A 192 32.85 -13.74 2.36
CA TYR A 192 31.57 -14.05 2.99
C TYR A 192 30.95 -15.32 2.41
N ALA A 193 30.93 -15.49 1.09
CA ALA A 193 30.37 -16.66 0.41
C ALA A 193 31.04 -17.97 0.86
N HIS A 194 32.36 -17.96 1.08
CA HIS A 194 33.08 -19.12 1.64
C HIS A 194 32.71 -19.45 3.09
N ILE A 195 32.40 -18.44 3.92
CA ILE A 195 32.00 -18.66 5.31
C ILE A 195 30.61 -19.32 5.38
N ILE A 196 29.71 -18.97 4.45
CA ILE A 196 28.32 -19.47 4.43
C ILE A 196 28.10 -20.63 3.43
N ASP A 197 29.18 -21.18 2.86
CA ASP A 197 29.18 -22.28 1.89
C ASP A 197 28.24 -22.08 0.69
N VAL A 198 28.22 -20.86 0.15
CA VAL A 198 27.44 -20.52 -1.06
C VAL A 198 28.32 -20.65 -2.29
N LYS A 199 27.91 -21.51 -3.23
CA LYS A 199 28.57 -21.67 -4.53
C LYS A 199 28.37 -20.41 -5.39
N TYR A 200 29.44 -19.92 -6.00
CA TYR A 200 29.41 -18.77 -6.90
C TYR A 200 30.20 -19.03 -8.19
N THR A 201 29.84 -18.31 -9.26
CA THR A 201 30.52 -18.33 -10.57
C THR A 201 30.91 -16.90 -10.95
N GLU A 202 32.16 -16.70 -11.35
CA GLU A 202 32.66 -15.40 -11.84
C GLU A 202 32.53 -15.34 -13.36
N GLU A 203 31.91 -14.27 -13.88
CA GLU A 203 31.85 -13.97 -15.32
C GLU A 203 32.49 -12.60 -15.55
N GLU A 204 33.59 -12.55 -16.32
CA GLU A 204 34.20 -11.29 -16.74
C GLU A 204 33.33 -10.61 -17.80
N ILE A 205 32.86 -9.40 -17.53
CA ILE A 205 32.16 -8.59 -18.52
C ILE A 205 33.21 -7.98 -19.45
N HIS A 206 33.47 -8.63 -20.59
CA HIS A 206 34.20 -7.98 -21.67
C HIS A 206 33.31 -6.90 -22.30
N HIS A 207 33.67 -5.64 -22.09
CA HIS A 207 33.07 -4.53 -22.83
C HIS A 207 33.41 -4.67 -24.31
N ALA A 208 32.39 -4.81 -25.15
CA ALA A 208 32.47 -4.60 -26.60
C ALA A 208 32.30 -3.10 -26.91
#